data_AF-A0A0S8IJL4-F1
#
_entry.id   AF-A0A0S8IJL4-F1
#
_cell.length_a   1.000
_cell.length_b   1.000
_cell.length_c   1.000
_cell.angle_alpha   90.00
_cell.angle_beta   90.00
_cell.angle_gamma   90.00
#
_symmetry.space_group_name_H-M   'P 1'
#
loop_
_entity.id
_entity.type
_entity.pdbx_description
1 polymer ?
#
loop_
_entity_poly.entity_id
_entity_poly.type
_entity_poly.pdbx_seq_one_letter_code
_entity_poly.pdbx_strand_id
1 'polypeptide(L)'
;MIGRAQLAEQFLELGLTKGASVLVHSSLKSLGWVQGGADAVVGALTDAVGPEGTVMVPNLPFRGTLTRYLETQPTFDVRSTPSLMGAITEAL
;
A
#
# COMPACT_ATOMS: atom_id res chain seq x y z
N MET A 1 -13.20 12.73 -8.22
CA MET A 1 -13.07 11.27 -8.42
C MET A 1 -11.76 11.07 -9.14
N ILE A 2 -10.89 10.20 -8.64
CA ILE A 2 -9.64 9.83 -9.31
C ILE A 2 -9.72 8.33 -9.65
N GLY A 3 -9.38 7.98 -10.89
CA GLY A 3 -9.36 6.58 -11.35
C GLY A 3 -7.96 5.98 -11.37
N ARG A 4 -7.87 4.65 -11.51
CA ARG A 4 -6.59 3.90 -11.56
C ARG A 4 -5.61 4.43 -12.61
N ALA A 5 -6.06 4.62 -13.86
CA ALA A 5 -5.20 5.11 -14.94
C ALA A 5 -4.63 6.51 -14.65
N GLN A 6 -5.50 7.41 -14.16
CA GLN A 6 -5.09 8.76 -13.77
C GLN A 6 -4.10 8.75 -12.60
N LEU A 7 -4.28 7.88 -11.60
CA LEU A 7 -3.30 7.71 -10.52
C LEU A 7 -1.96 7.21 -11.04
N ALA A 8 -1.96 6.25 -11.97
CA ALA A 8 -0.72 5.71 -12.53
C ALA A 8 0.08 6.79 -13.27
N GLU A 9 -0.60 7.62 -14.07
CA GLU A 9 0.01 8.78 -14.73
C GLU A 9 0.57 9.77 -13.72
N GLN A 10 -0.19 10.12 -12.67
CA GLN A 10 0.26 11.03 -11.62
C GLN A 10 1.48 10.49 -10.86
N PHE A 11 1.57 9.18 -10.61
CA PHE A 11 2.77 8.60 -10.00
C PHE A 11 4.00 8.72 -10.90
N LEU A 12 3.84 8.53 -12.21
CA LEU A 12 4.92 8.76 -13.18
C LEU A 12 5.34 10.24 -13.23
N GLU A 13 4.36 11.16 -13.21
CA GLU A 13 4.62 12.61 -13.15
C GLU A 13 5.34 13.05 -11.86
N LEU A 14 5.07 12.36 -10.74
CA LEU A 14 5.80 12.55 -9.47
C LEU A 14 7.24 12.01 -9.50
N GLY A 15 7.62 11.29 -10.55
CA GLY A 15 8.97 10.78 -10.77
C GLY A 15 9.16 9.29 -10.49
N LEU A 16 8.07 8.53 -10.29
CA LEU A 16 8.16 7.07 -10.26
C LEU A 16 8.52 6.56 -11.66
N THR A 17 9.45 5.62 -11.75
CA THR A 17 9.93 5.10 -13.04
C THR A 17 9.61 3.62 -13.21
N LYS A 18 9.52 3.19 -14.47
CA LYS A 18 9.38 1.77 -14.83
C LYS A 18 10.60 0.99 -14.30
N GLY A 19 10.37 -0.18 -13.71
CA GLY A 19 11.41 -1.00 -13.08
C GLY A 19 11.84 -0.54 -11.68
N ALA A 20 11.25 0.52 -11.13
CA ALA A 20 11.61 1.00 -9.79
C ALA A 20 11.14 0.04 -8.69
N SER A 21 11.91 -0.03 -7.61
CA SER A 21 11.46 -0.55 -6.32
C SER A 21 10.98 0.62 -5.46
N VAL A 22 9.73 0.57 -4.98
CA VAL A 22 9.10 1.63 -4.20
C VAL A 22 8.49 1.09 -2.92
N LEU A 23 8.81 1.71 -1.78
CA LEU A 23 8.14 1.48 -0.50
C LEU A 23 7.15 2.62 -0.25
N VAL A 24 5.87 2.30 -0.07
CA VAL A 24 4.79 3.28 0.00
C VAL A 24 4.21 3.37 1.40
N HIS A 25 4.21 4.59 1.97
CA HIS A 25 3.35 4.99 3.07
C HIS A 25 2.23 5.87 2.53
N SER A 26 0.98 5.58 2.88
CA SER A 26 -0.16 6.23 2.25
C SER A 26 -1.34 6.47 3.19
N SER A 27 -2.23 7.36 2.76
CA SER A 27 -3.53 7.60 3.38
C SER A 27 -4.57 7.66 2.27
N LEU A 28 -5.39 6.61 2.14
CA LEU A 28 -6.44 6.56 1.12
C LEU A 28 -7.42 7.75 1.25
N LYS A 29 -7.71 8.17 2.48
CA LYS A 29 -8.54 9.34 2.77
C LYS A 29 -7.93 10.63 2.19
N SER A 30 -6.60 10.78 2.23
CA SER A 30 -5.91 11.98 1.73
C SER A 30 -5.90 12.07 0.21
N LEU A 31 -6.07 10.95 -0.50
CA LEU A 31 -6.24 10.92 -1.96
C LEU A 31 -7.64 11.37 -2.40
N GLY A 32 -8.55 11.64 -1.46
CA GLY A 32 -9.94 11.95 -1.74
C GLY A 32 -10.73 10.70 -2.17
N TRP A 33 -11.66 10.87 -3.11
CA TRP A 33 -12.49 9.77 -3.58
C TRP A 33 -11.85 9.05 -4.78
N VAL A 34 -11.33 7.85 -4.53
CA VAL A 34 -10.72 6.95 -5.52
C VAL A 34 -11.76 5.92 -5.99
N GLN A 35 -12.04 5.90 -7.28
CA GLN A 35 -12.92 4.87 -7.86
C GLN A 35 -12.21 3.51 -7.80
N GLY A 36 -12.80 2.55 -7.08
CA GLY A 36 -12.19 1.24 -6.80
C GLY A 36 -11.32 1.20 -5.54
N GLY A 37 -11.26 2.27 -4.75
CA GLY A 37 -10.67 2.25 -3.41
C GLY A 37 -9.18 1.89 -3.39
N ALA A 38 -8.79 1.08 -2.39
CA ALA A 38 -7.42 0.66 -2.16
C ALA A 38 -6.84 -0.16 -3.34
N ASP A 39 -7.62 -1.10 -3.89
CA ASP A 39 -7.23 -1.94 -5.03
C ASP A 39 -6.85 -1.12 -6.25
N ALA A 40 -7.57 -0.02 -6.51
CA ALA A 40 -7.25 0.89 -7.60
C ALA A 40 -5.92 1.64 -7.38
N VAL A 41 -5.56 1.95 -6.13
CA VAL A 41 -4.27 2.58 -5.80
C VAL A 41 -3.13 1.58 -5.96
N VAL A 42 -3.29 0.36 -5.45
CA VAL A 42 -2.30 -0.72 -5.63
C VAL A 42 -2.10 -1.01 -7.11
N GLY A 43 -3.19 -1.21 -7.85
CA GLY A 43 -3.13 -1.42 -9.30
C GLY A 43 -2.43 -0.28 -10.04
N ALA A 44 -2.67 0.98 -9.64
CA ALA A 44 -2.00 2.13 -10.25
C ALA A 44 -0.50 2.18 -9.95
N LEU A 45 -0.07 1.85 -8.73
CA LEU A 45 1.35 1.75 -8.37
C LEU A 45 2.03 0.64 -9.16
N THR A 46 1.41 -0.55 -9.23
CA THR A 46 1.91 -1.69 -10.02
C THR A 46 1.97 -1.36 -11.51
N ASP A 47 0.95 -0.68 -12.06
CA ASP A 47 0.97 -0.21 -13.45
C ASP A 47 2.10 0.78 -13.67
N ALA A 48 2.32 1.72 -12.75
CA ALA A 48 3.36 2.73 -12.86
C ALA A 48 4.77 2.12 -12.89
N VAL A 49 5.10 1.23 -11.95
CA VAL A 49 6.42 0.57 -11.92
C VAL A 49 6.56 -0.52 -12.99
N GLY A 50 5.46 -1.11 -13.46
CA GLY A 50 5.48 -2.17 -14.46
C GLY A 50 5.98 -3.52 -13.94
N PRO A 51 6.07 -4.55 -14.81
CA PRO A 51 6.32 -5.94 -14.41
C PRO A 51 7.72 -6.18 -13.81
N GLU A 52 8.71 -5.38 -14.18
CA GLU A 52 10.08 -5.46 -13.62
C GLU A 52 10.23 -4.61 -12.34
N GLY A 53 9.18 -3.88 -11.95
CA GLY A 53 9.17 -3.06 -10.76
C GLY A 53 8.77 -3.84 -9.51
N THR A 54 8.91 -3.20 -8.35
CA THR A 54 8.53 -3.79 -7.06
C THR A 54 7.79 -2.76 -6.22
N VAL A 55 6.60 -3.11 -5.75
CA VAL A 55 5.81 -2.29 -4.81
C VAL A 55 5.87 -2.96 -3.45
N MET A 56 6.28 -2.20 -2.43
CA MET A 56 6.35 -2.64 -1.05
C MET A 56 5.51 -1.74 -0.18
N VAL A 57 4.97 -2.30 0.89
CA VAL A 57 4.31 -1.58 1.96
C VAL A 57 4.78 -2.10 3.31
N PRO A 58 4.78 -1.28 4.37
CA PRO A 58 4.87 -1.78 5.73
C PRO A 58 3.61 -2.58 6.05
N ASN A 59 3.74 -3.89 6.30
CA ASN A 59 2.62 -4.73 6.72
C ASN A 59 2.83 -5.17 8.19
N LEU A 60 2.35 -4.34 9.13
CA LEU A 60 2.52 -4.56 10.56
C LEU A 60 1.17 -4.80 11.25
N PRO A 61 1.04 -5.83 12.11
CA PRO A 61 -0.23 -6.22 12.71
C PRO A 61 -0.59 -5.46 14.00
N PHE A 62 0.05 -4.31 14.26
CA PHE A 62 -0.11 -3.58 15.51
C PHE A 62 -0.15 -2.06 15.32
N ARG A 63 -0.70 -1.38 16.32
CA ARG A 63 -0.62 0.07 16.49
C ARG A 63 0.16 0.40 17.77
N GLY A 64 0.91 1.49 17.74
CA GLY A 64 1.80 1.85 18.86
C GLY A 64 3.13 1.12 18.77
N THR A 65 3.62 0.57 19.88
CA THR A 65 4.94 -0.04 19.96
C THR A 65 4.90 -1.56 19.77
N LEU A 66 5.95 -2.11 19.16
CA LEU A 66 6.13 -3.56 19.03
C LEU A 66 6.14 -4.25 20.40
N THR A 67 6.76 -3.65 21.41
CA THR A 67 6.80 -4.20 22.78
C THR A 67 5.41 -4.49 23.32
N ARG A 68 4.49 -3.52 23.21
CA ARG A 68 3.10 -3.70 23.68
C ARG A 68 2.35 -4.78 22.90
N TYR A 69 2.64 -4.91 21.61
CA TYR A 69 2.09 -5.99 20.80
C TYR A 69 2.60 -7.37 21.26
N LEU A 70 3.90 -7.51 21.55
CA LEU A 70 4.48 -8.77 21.98
C LEU A 70 4.05 -9.19 23.40
N GLU A 71 3.76 -8.24 24.28
CA GLU A 71 3.21 -8.50 25.63
C GLU A 71 1.88 -9.27 25.59
N THR A 72 1.09 -9.14 24.52
CA THR A 72 -0.17 -9.90 24.37
C THR A 72 0.06 -11.34 23.92
N GLN A 73 1.32 -11.74 23.68
CA GLN A 73 1.73 -13.06 23.17
C GLN A 73 0.93 -13.49 21.92
N PRO A 74 0.91 -12.67 20.85
CA PRO A 74 0.12 -12.95 19.67
C PRO A 74 0.73 -14.11 18.86
N THR A 75 -0.12 -14.89 18.20
CA THR A 75 0.33 -15.77 17.11
C THR A 75 0.27 -14.98 15.80
N PHE A 76 1.40 -14.90 15.09
CA PHE A 76 1.49 -14.29 13.78
C PHE A 76 1.44 -15.36 12.68
N ASP A 77 0.59 -15.15 11.69
CA ASP A 77 0.50 -15.93 10.47
C ASP A 77 0.59 -14.97 9.28
N VAL A 78 1.56 -15.22 8.40
CA VAL A 78 1.85 -14.37 7.24
C VAL A 78 0.68 -14.26 6.24
N ARG A 79 -0.22 -15.25 6.21
CA ARG A 79 -1.35 -15.32 5.27
C ARG A 79 -2.64 -14.75 5.84
N SER A 80 -2.81 -14.76 7.17
CA SER A 80 -4.09 -14.41 7.79
C SER A 80 -4.03 -13.32 8.85
N THR A 81 -2.85 -12.95 9.38
CA THR A 81 -2.77 -11.83 10.30
C THR A 81 -2.91 -10.51 9.53
N PRO A 82 -3.93 -9.69 9.80
CA PRO A 82 -4.19 -8.47 9.04
C PRO A 82 -3.16 -7.38 9.38
N SER A 83 -2.90 -6.52 8.42
CA SER A 83 -2.17 -5.28 8.64
C SER A 83 -3.03 -4.24 9.35
N LEU A 84 -2.41 -3.48 10.24
CA LEU A 84 -3.00 -2.29 10.83
C LEU A 84 -2.46 -0.99 10.23
N MET A 85 -1.70 -1.09 9.12
CA MET A 85 -1.04 0.03 8.42
C MET A 85 -1.89 0.70 7.34
N GLY A 86 -3.21 0.51 7.39
CA GLY A 86 -4.19 1.19 6.53
C GLY A 86 -4.68 0.33 5.36
N ALA A 87 -5.74 0.80 4.70
CA ALA A 87 -6.47 -0.01 3.72
C ALA A 87 -5.64 -0.46 2.51
N ILE A 88 -4.68 0.36 2.06
CA ILE A 88 -3.83 0.02 0.91
C ILE A 88 -2.92 -1.16 1.22
N THR A 89 -2.51 -1.35 2.48
CA THR A 89 -1.63 -2.45 2.87
C THR A 89 -2.33 -3.81 2.94
N GLU A 90 -3.66 -3.80 2.90
CA GLU A 90 -4.53 -4.98 2.89
C GLU A 90 -5.06 -5.32 1.47
N ALA A 91 -4.56 -4.61 0.45
CA ALA A 91 -4.99 -4.73 -0.95
C ALA A 91 -3.89 -5.25 -1.89
N LEU A 92 -2.79 -5.80 -1.32
CA LEU A 92 -1.64 -6.35 -2.03
C LEU A 92 -1.61 -7.88 -1.98
#